data_AF-A0AAD5LT09-F1
#
_entry.id   AF-A0AAD5LT09-F1
#
_cell.length_a   1.000
_cell.length_b   1.000
_cell.length_c   1.000
_cell.angle_alpha   90.00
_cell.angle_beta   90.00
_cell.angle_gamma   90.00
#
_symmetry.space_group_name_H-M   'P 1'
#
loop_
_entity.id
_entity.type
_entity.pdbx_description
1 polymer ?
#
loop_
_entity_poly.entity_id
_entity_poly.type
_entity_poly.pdbx_seq_one_letter_code
_entity_poly.pdbx_strand_id
1 'polypeptide(L)' 'MANGATTKFGCAFYVCFDSLGPFVSYVCSYGTPHISVGVPLYTVGEPCSACGGTHDKRCLGGVVCNNTVL' A
#
# COMPACT_ATOMS: atom_id res chain seq x y z
N MET A 1 3.73 2.97 -2.07
CA MET A 1 3.08 2.25 -0.96
C MET A 1 2.07 3.11 -0.18
N ALA A 2 1.40 4.10 -0.80
CA ALA A 2 0.50 5.01 -0.06
C ALA A 2 -0.90 5.16 -0.70
N ASN A 3 -1.21 4.35 -1.72
CA ASN A 3 -2.54 4.30 -2.29
C ASN A 3 -3.49 3.66 -1.26
N GLY A 4 -4.41 4.43 -0.70
CA GLY A 4 -5.33 4.00 0.35
C GLY A 4 -6.32 2.93 -0.11
N ALA A 5 -6.51 2.77 -1.42
CA ALA A 5 -7.35 1.73 -2.00
C ALA A 5 -6.61 0.39 -2.22
N THR A 6 -5.28 0.37 -2.15
CA THR A 6 -4.51 -0.87 -2.36
C THR A 6 -4.52 -1.73 -1.11
N THR A 7 -5.11 -2.93 -1.19
CA THR A 7 -5.19 -3.89 -0.07
C THR A 7 -4.27 -5.10 -0.23
N LYS A 8 -3.64 -5.26 -1.39
CA LYS A 8 -2.78 -6.39 -1.72
C LYS A 8 -1.55 -5.91 -2.47
N PHE A 9 -0.40 -6.47 -2.13
CA PHE A 9 0.84 -6.29 -2.87
C PHE A 9 1.70 -7.55 -2.74
N GLY A 10 2.59 -7.77 -3.71
CA GLY A 10 3.58 -8.84 -3.67
C GLY A 10 4.90 -8.30 -4.16
N CYS A 11 5.99 -8.67 -3.50
CA CYS A 11 7.34 -8.23 -3.85
C CYS A 11 8.24 -9.43 -4.11
N ALA A 12 9.21 -9.24 -4.99
CA ALA A 12 10.30 -10.16 -5.24
C ALA A 12 11.63 -9.38 -5.30
N PHE A 13 12.72 -10.08 -5.06
CA PHE A 13 14.06 -9.54 -5.28
C PHE A 13 14.87 -10.49 -6.15
N TYR A 14 15.82 -9.95 -6.89
CA TYR A 14 16.73 -10.72 -7.73
C TYR A 14 18.13 -10.09 -7.72
N VAL A 15 19.17 -10.92 -7.66
CA VAL A 15 20.55 -10.45 -7.73
C VAL A 15 20.96 -10.36 -9.20
N CYS A 16 21.14 -9.14 -9.69
CA CYS A 16 21.55 -8.83 -11.05
C CYS A 16 23.06 -8.61 -11.12
N PHE A 17 23.63 -8.85 -12.29
CA PHE A 17 25.02 -8.54 -12.60
C PHE A 17 25.05 -7.72 -13.89
N ASP A 18 25.66 -6.54 -13.85
CA ASP A 18 25.85 -5.65 -15.00
C ASP A 18 27.30 -5.13 -15.04
N SER A 19 27.65 -4.40 -16.09
CA SER A 19 28.95 -3.75 -16.33
C SER A 19 29.45 -2.87 -15.16
N LEU A 20 28.55 -2.41 -14.29
CA LEU A 20 28.86 -1.61 -13.09
C LEU A 20 29.06 -2.46 -11.81
N GLY A 21 28.83 -3.77 -11.87
CA GLY A 21 28.91 -4.69 -10.73
C GLY A 21 27.58 -5.35 -10.34
N PRO A 22 27.58 -6.20 -9.29
CA PRO A 22 26.37 -6.85 -8.80
C PRO A 22 25.46 -5.87 -8.04
N PHE A 23 24.15 -5.99 -8.23
CA PHE A 23 23.15 -5.23 -7.48
C PHE A 23 21.90 -6.07 -7.21
N VAL A 24 21.15 -5.72 -6.16
CA VAL A 24 19.87 -6.39 -5.86
C VAL A 24 18.73 -5.55 -6.44
N SER A 25 17.99 -6.12 -7.36
CA SER A 25 16.76 -5.53 -7.90
C SER A 25 15.56 -5.93 -7.03
N TYR A 26 14.76 -4.95 -6.60
CA TYR A 26 13.52 -5.17 -5.86
C TYR A 26 12.33 -4.71 -6.71
N VAL A 27 11.34 -5.58 -6.88
CA VAL A 27 10.14 -5.27 -7.66
C VAL A 27 8.91 -5.62 -6.83
N CYS A 28 7.97 -4.68 -6.73
CA CYS A 28 6.68 -4.88 -6.07
C CYS A 28 5.54 -4.62 -7.04
N SER A 29 4.59 -5.55 -7.09
CA SER A 29 3.32 -5.39 -7.79
C SER A 29 2.21 -5.08 -6.79
N TYR A 30 1.38 -4.10 -7.11
CA TYR A 30 0.26 -3.65 -6.28
C TYR A 30 -1.06 -4.05 -6.95
N GLY A 31 -1.97 -4.61 -6.18
CA GLY A 31 -3.31 -5.00 -6.66
C GLY A 31 -4.16 -3.79 -7.07
N THR A 32 -5.29 -4.09 -7.72
CA THR A 32 -6.27 -3.07 -8.14
C THR A 32 -6.90 -2.34 -6.95
N PRO A 33 -7.28 -1.05 -7.13
CA PRO A 33 -7.12 -0.25 -8.35
C PRO A 33 -5.69 0.29 -8.52
N HIS A 34 -5.25 0.40 -9.78
CA HIS A 34 -3.98 1.02 -10.12
C HIS A 34 -4.09 2.55 -10.07
N ILE A 35 -2.98 3.21 -9.74
CA ILE A 35 -2.89 4.67 -9.69
C ILE A 35 -3.15 5.22 -11.10
N SER A 36 -4.03 6.22 -11.18
CA SER A 36 -4.40 6.90 -12.42
C SER A 36 -4.31 8.41 -12.22
N VAL A 37 -3.92 9.14 -13.27
CA VAL A 37 -3.83 10.60 -13.24
C VAL A 37 -5.22 11.19 -12.97
N GLY A 38 -5.28 12.19 -12.09
CA GLY A 38 -6.54 12.84 -11.70
C GLY A 38 -7.34 12.10 -10.63
N VAL A 39 -6.91 10.90 -10.22
CA VAL A 39 -7.52 10.16 -9.09
C VAL A 39 -6.68 10.38 -7.83
N PRO A 40 -7.28 10.83 -6.71
CA PRO A 40 -6.54 11.02 -5.47
C PRO A 40 -6.02 9.69 -4.92
N LEU A 41 -4.80 9.70 -4.37
CA LEU A 41 -4.16 8.50 -3.80
C LEU A 41 -4.86 7.98 -2.54
N TYR A 42 -5.47 8.86 -1.76
CA TYR A 42 -6.22 8.54 -0.56
C TYR A 42 -7.21 9.67 -0.27
N THR A 43 -8.22 9.38 0.53
CA THR A 43 -9.17 10.38 1.04
C THR A 43 -8.51 11.21 2.14
N VAL A 44 -8.55 12.53 2.02
CA VAL A 44 -8.07 13.44 3.07
C VAL A 44 -9.02 13.36 4.27
N GLY A 45 -8.48 13.19 5.47
CA GLY A 45 -9.26 13.13 6.70
C GLY A 45 -8.41 12.64 7.88
N GLU A 46 -9.05 12.53 9.04
CA GLU A 46 -8.42 11.94 10.22
C GLU A 46 -8.12 10.45 10.00
N PRO A 47 -7.06 9.90 10.63
CA PRO A 47 -6.78 8.48 10.58
C PRO A 47 -7.98 7.63 10.96
N CYS A 48 -8.17 6.51 10.26
CA CYS A 48 -9.28 5.57 10.47
C CYS A 48 -10.70 6.11 10.29
N SER A 49 -10.89 7.37 9.88
CA SER A 49 -12.21 7.93 9.55
C SER A 49 -12.97 7.09 8.51
N ALA A 50 -12.26 6.46 7.57
CA ALA A 50 -12.82 5.58 6.54
C ALA A 50 -13.35 4.23 7.06
N CYS A 51 -12.99 3.81 8.28
CA CYS A 51 -13.41 2.54 8.87
C CYS A 51 -14.09 2.68 10.23
N GLY A 52 -14.62 3.85 10.59
CA GLY A 52 -15.39 4.05 11.83
C GLY A 52 -14.64 4.80 12.95
N GLY A 53 -13.48 5.38 12.63
CA GLY A 53 -12.68 6.19 13.55
C GLY A 53 -11.66 5.37 14.35
N THR A 54 -10.96 6.05 15.25
CA THR A 54 -9.83 5.51 16.03
C THR A 54 -10.21 4.39 17.02
N HIS A 55 -11.49 4.26 17.34
CA HIS A 55 -12.01 3.23 18.26
C HIS A 55 -12.61 2.01 17.54
N ASP A 56 -12.67 2.00 16.20
CA ASP A 56 -13.13 0.83 15.45
C ASP A 56 -12.08 -0.29 15.51
N LYS A 57 -12.53 -1.54 15.63
CA LYS A 57 -11.64 -2.72 15.69
C LYS A 57 -10.83 -2.93 14.42
N ARG A 58 -11.28 -2.36 13.30
CA ARG A 58 -10.56 -2.36 12.01
C ARG A 58 -9.48 -1.28 11.97
N CYS A 59 -9.46 -0.32 12.91
CA CYS A 59 -8.38 0.66 12.99
C CYS A 59 -7.14 0.03 13.63
N LEU A 60 -6.16 -0.35 12.81
CA LEU A 60 -4.89 -0.91 13.28
C LEU A 60 -3.95 0.22 13.68
N GLY A 61 -3.49 0.19 14.93
CA GLY A 61 -2.49 1.12 15.47
C GLY A 61 -2.92 2.59 15.45
N GLY A 62 -4.23 2.87 15.32
CA GLY A 62 -4.73 4.25 15.22
C GLY A 62 -4.49 4.92 13.87
N VAL A 63 -3.97 4.21 12.85
CA VAL A 63 -3.43 4.84 11.62
C VAL A 63 -3.91 4.23 10.31
N VAL A 64 -4.27 2.95 10.28
CA VAL A 64 -4.64 2.26 9.03
C VAL A 64 -5.85 1.34 9.23
N CYS A 65 -6.71 1.26 8.22
CA CYS A 65 -7.89 0.39 8.25
C CYS A 65 -7.54 -1.04 7.79
N ASN A 66 -8.00 -2.03 8.55
CA ASN A 66 -7.95 -3.43 8.20
C ASN A 66 -9.13 -3.80 7.28
N ASN A 67 -8.82 -4.00 6.01
CA ASN A 67 -9.81 -4.36 4.99
C ASN A 67 -9.82 -5.87 4.67
N THR A 68 -9.18 -6.71 5.49
CA THR A 68 -9.19 -8.18 5.34
C THR A 68 -10.37 -8.86 6.03
N VAL A 69 -11.10 -8.13 6.87
CA VAL A 69 -12.27 -8.59 7.61
C VAL A 69 -13.51 -7.93 7.00
N LEU A 70 -14.06 -8.55 5.95
CA LEU A 70 -15.37 -8.21 5.37
C LEU A 70 -16.37 -9.28 5.77
#